data_AF-A0A0G0MHJ1-F1
#
_entry.id   AF-A0A0G0MHJ1-F1
#
_cell.length_a   1.000
_cell.length_b   1.000
_cell.length_c   1.000
_cell.angle_alpha   90.00
_cell.angle_beta   90.00
_cell.angle_gamma   90.00
#
_symmetry.space_group_name_H-M   'P 1'
#
loop_
_entity.id
_entity.type
_entity.pdbx_description
1 polymer ?
#
loop_
_entity_poly.entity_id
_entity_poly.type
_entity_poly.pdbx_seq_one_letter_code
_entity_poly.pdbx_strand_id
1 'polypeptide(L)'
;MNKKSLISLLKNRDYILFQIGMFVSRSGTFMQDVAVNWQLYQLTKSPLSLGILGLAKFIPVLIFSMISGITADVFSRKKIIFLVQVFAIFNTLALAILTITGKITPLLIYLLIGLEAGLYSFEMPARQSILPNIVKKEDFSLAVNINNIFYSSSNFIGPAISGFIKNNLCLT
;
A
#
# COMPACT_ATOMS: atom_id res chain seq x y z
N MET A 1 -24.06 -16.85 -0.23
CA MET A 1 -22.64 -17.18 0.04
C MET A 1 -22.47 -18.70 -0.02
N ASN A 2 -21.70 -19.24 -0.96
CA ASN A 2 -21.55 -20.70 -1.14
C ASN A 2 -20.55 -21.26 -0.10
N LYS A 3 -21.04 -21.99 0.91
CA LYS A 3 -20.20 -22.54 2.01
C LYS A 3 -19.05 -23.41 1.50
N LYS A 4 -19.24 -24.15 0.41
CA LYS A 4 -18.20 -25.02 -0.18
C LYS A 4 -17.03 -24.20 -0.74
N SER A 5 -17.34 -23.09 -1.41
CA SER A 5 -16.34 -22.17 -1.96
C SER A 5 -15.55 -21.46 -0.86
N LEU A 6 -16.22 -21.04 0.22
CA LEU A 6 -15.56 -20.44 1.37
C LEU A 6 -14.54 -21.40 2.02
N ILE A 7 -14.94 -22.67 2.23
CA ILE A 7 -14.04 -23.69 2.80
C ILE A 7 -12.88 -23.98 1.84
N SER A 8 -13.13 -24.00 0.53
CA SER A 8 -12.08 -24.18 -0.50
C SER A 8 -11.01 -23.08 -0.41
N LEU A 9 -11.44 -21.81 -0.32
CA LEU A 9 -10.54 -20.66 -0.17
C LEU A 9 -9.77 -20.69 1.16
N LEU A 10 -10.44 -21.02 2.27
CA LEU A 10 -9.81 -21.12 3.60
C LEU A 10 -8.87 -22.33 3.75
N LYS A 11 -8.94 -23.32 2.87
CA LYS A 11 -7.96 -24.42 2.81
C LYS A 11 -6.79 -24.10 1.90
N ASN A 12 -6.92 -23.11 1.03
CA ASN A 12 -5.88 -22.70 0.11
C ASN A 12 -4.87 -21.78 0.81
N ARG A 13 -3.75 -22.38 1.22
CA ARG A 13 -2.67 -21.69 1.95
C ARG A 13 -2.12 -20.48 1.17
N ASP A 14 -1.93 -20.62 -0.13
CA ASP A 14 -1.38 -19.54 -0.97
C ASP A 14 -2.33 -18.35 -1.02
N TYR A 15 -3.64 -18.60 -1.13
CA TYR A 15 -4.65 -17.56 -1.09
C TYR A 15 -4.68 -16.83 0.26
N ILE A 16 -4.65 -17.56 1.37
CA ILE A 16 -4.68 -16.96 2.71
C ILE A 16 -3.42 -16.15 2.99
N LEU A 17 -2.24 -16.70 2.70
CA LEU A 17 -0.96 -15.99 2.90
C LEU A 17 -0.91 -14.72 2.07
N PHE A 18 -1.34 -14.79 0.81
CA PHE A 18 -1.48 -13.60 -0.03
C PHE A 18 -2.42 -12.59 0.62
N GLN A 19 -3.64 -13.00 0.98
CA GLN A 19 -4.67 -12.08 1.46
C GLN A 19 -4.28 -11.40 2.79
N ILE A 20 -3.67 -12.14 3.73
CA ILE A 20 -3.15 -11.58 4.99
C ILE A 20 -2.00 -10.62 4.72
N GLY A 21 -1.03 -11.01 3.88
CA GLY A 21 0.11 -10.16 3.53
C GLY A 21 -0.33 -8.83 2.89
N MET A 22 -1.30 -8.89 1.97
CA MET A 22 -1.87 -7.70 1.35
C MET A 22 -2.61 -6.82 2.36
N PHE A 23 -3.38 -7.43 3.26
CA PHE A 23 -4.13 -6.71 4.27
C PHE A 23 -3.21 -5.95 5.24
N VAL A 24 -2.17 -6.62 5.75
CA VAL A 24 -1.19 -6.01 6.66
C VAL A 24 -0.44 -4.88 5.98
N SER A 25 0.09 -5.14 4.79
CA SER A 25 0.82 -4.12 4.04
C SER A 25 -0.04 -2.90 3.74
N ARG A 26 -1.27 -3.11 3.28
CA ARG A 26 -2.17 -2.02 2.91
C ARG A 26 -2.57 -1.18 4.12
N SER A 27 -2.83 -1.83 5.25
CA SER A 27 -3.06 -1.13 6.52
C SER A 27 -1.85 -0.28 6.92
N GLY A 28 -0.64 -0.82 6.75
CA GLY A 28 0.62 -0.09 6.96
C GLY A 28 0.78 1.13 6.05
N THR A 29 0.51 0.98 4.76
CA THR A 29 0.57 2.10 3.78
C THR A 29 -0.43 3.21 4.14
N PHE A 30 -1.65 2.88 4.57
CA PHE A 30 -2.60 3.90 5.03
C PHE A 30 -2.14 4.59 6.31
N MET A 31 -1.56 3.84 7.25
CA MET A 31 -1.01 4.41 8.47
C MET A 31 0.15 5.36 8.17
N GLN A 32 1.06 4.96 7.27
CA GLN A 32 2.16 5.80 6.78
C GLN A 32 1.62 7.06 6.10
N ASP A 33 0.58 6.96 5.26
CA ASP A 33 0.01 8.11 4.57
C ASP A 33 -0.54 9.15 5.56
N VAL A 34 -1.30 8.70 6.57
CA VAL A 34 -1.80 9.59 7.65
C VAL A 34 -0.64 10.23 8.41
N ALA A 35 0.38 9.44 8.79
CA ALA A 35 1.54 9.93 9.50
C ALA A 35 2.33 10.98 8.70
N VAL A 36 2.55 10.73 7.40
CA VAL A 36 3.26 11.63 6.50
C VAL A 36 2.50 12.94 6.29
N ASN A 37 1.19 12.88 6.06
CA ASN A 37 0.38 14.08 5.90
C ASN A 37 0.44 14.95 7.16
N TRP A 38 0.36 14.33 8.35
CA TRP A 38 0.52 15.03 9.63
C TRP A 38 1.92 15.61 9.79
N GLN A 39 2.98 14.82 9.57
CA GLN A 39 4.37 15.24 9.70
C GLN A 39 4.70 16.41 8.77
N LEU A 40 4.27 16.32 7.51
CA LEU A 40 4.49 17.37 6.53
C LEU A 40 3.77 18.66 6.92
N TYR A 41 2.52 18.57 7.38
CA TYR A 41 1.80 19.73 7.88
C TYR A 41 2.48 20.35 9.11
N GLN A 42 3.03 19.54 10.02
CA GLN A 42 3.76 20.05 11.17
C GLN A 42 5.05 20.78 10.77
N LEU A 43 5.74 20.32 9.73
CA LEU A 43 6.97 20.94 9.22
C LEU A 43 6.72 22.24 8.46
N THR A 44 5.65 22.32 7.65
CA THR A 44 5.43 23.47 6.76
C THR A 44 4.33 24.41 7.21
N LYS A 45 3.41 23.96 8.08
CA LYS A 45 2.19 24.66 8.53
C LYS A 45 1.32 25.17 7.38
N SER A 46 1.44 24.57 6.20
CA SER A 46 0.83 25.07 4.97
C SER A 46 0.02 23.98 4.26
N PRO A 47 -1.29 24.17 4.05
CA PRO A 47 -2.12 23.27 3.25
C PRO A 47 -1.61 23.10 1.80
N LEU A 48 -0.95 24.11 1.25
CA LEU A 48 -0.37 24.05 -0.09
C LEU A 48 0.68 22.94 -0.21
N SER A 49 1.45 22.68 0.86
CA SER A 49 2.44 21.60 0.88
C SER A 49 1.81 20.21 0.72
N LEU A 50 0.60 20.02 1.25
CA LEU A 50 -0.15 18.76 1.05
C LEU A 50 -0.61 18.61 -0.40
N GLY A 51 -0.98 19.72 -1.06
CA GLY A 51 -1.25 19.72 -2.51
C GLY A 51 -0.02 19.34 -3.33
N ILE A 52 1.15 19.90 -2.98
CA ILE A 52 2.44 19.54 -3.61
C ILE A 52 2.77 18.07 -3.39
N LEU A 53 2.52 17.52 -2.20
CA LEU A 53 2.67 16.08 -1.94
C LEU A 53 1.81 15.23 -2.90
N GLY A 54 0.56 15.66 -3.14
CA GLY A 54 -0.31 15.02 -4.13
C GLY A 54 0.30 15.02 -5.54
N LEU A 55 0.83 16.15 -5.98
CA LEU A 55 1.52 16.26 -7.28
C LEU A 55 2.79 15.40 -7.33
N ALA A 56 3.57 15.38 -6.25
CA ALA A 56 4.79 14.57 -6.12
C ALA A 56 4.49 13.06 -6.19
N LYS A 57 3.31 12.61 -5.75
CA LYS A 57 2.83 11.24 -5.97
C LYS A 57 2.38 11.00 -7.40
N PHE A 58 1.64 11.95 -7.96
CA PHE A 58 1.00 11.79 -9.27
C PHE A 58 1.99 11.73 -10.43
N ILE A 59 3.03 12.58 -10.42
CA ILE A 59 4.01 12.66 -11.51
C ILE A 59 4.74 11.32 -11.72
N PRO A 60 5.34 10.68 -10.69
CA PRO A 60 5.95 9.37 -10.83
C PRO A 60 4.98 8.27 -11.23
N VAL A 61 3.75 8.30 -10.72
CA VAL A 61 2.69 7.35 -11.12
C VAL A 61 2.42 7.45 -12.61
N LEU A 62 2.27 8.66 -13.16
CA LEU A 62 2.07 8.83 -14.60
C LEU A 62 3.23 8.23 -15.41
N ILE A 63 4.48 8.60 -15.06
CA ILE A 63 5.67 8.14 -15.77
C ILE A 63 5.79 6.60 -15.69
N PHE A 64 5.61 6.03 -14.51
CA PHE A 64 5.81 4.60 -14.29
C PHE A 64 4.62 3.77 -14.80
N SER A 65 3.40 4.31 -14.82
CA SER A 65 2.23 3.60 -15.36
C SER A 65 2.36 3.27 -16.84
N MET A 66 3.05 4.12 -17.62
CA MET A 66 3.34 3.84 -19.03
C MET A 66 4.28 2.64 -19.20
N ILE A 67 5.21 2.45 -18.25
CA ILE A 67 6.20 1.35 -18.25
C ILE A 67 5.60 0.08 -17.63
N SER A 68 4.69 0.24 -16.66
CA SER A 68 4.16 -0.87 -15.89
C SER A 68 3.31 -1.83 -16.72
N GLY A 69 2.63 -1.34 -17.76
CA GLY A 69 1.88 -2.16 -18.72
C GLY A 69 2.77 -3.21 -19.40
N ILE A 70 3.90 -2.78 -19.96
CA ILE A 70 4.87 -3.67 -20.64
C ILE A 70 5.47 -4.67 -19.63
N THR A 71 5.74 -4.19 -18.41
CA THR A 71 6.36 -4.99 -17.36
C THR A 71 5.42 -6.10 -16.85
N ALA A 72 4.11 -5.86 -16.83
CA ALA A 72 3.10 -6.82 -16.38
C ALA A 72 2.96 -8.05 -17.30
N ASP A 73 3.31 -7.90 -18.57
CA ASP A 73 3.26 -8.97 -19.56
C ASP A 73 4.48 -9.90 -19.48
N VAL A 74 5.66 -9.35 -19.17
CA VAL A 74 6.94 -10.07 -19.23
C VAL A 74 7.34 -10.68 -17.88
N PHE A 75 7.12 -9.97 -16.78
CA PHE A 75 7.62 -10.39 -15.47
C PHE A 75 6.58 -11.16 -14.66
N SER A 76 7.08 -12.05 -13.78
CA SER A 76 6.18 -12.78 -12.91
C SER A 76 5.54 -11.85 -11.87
N ARG A 77 4.20 -11.87 -11.83
CA ARG A 77 3.38 -11.02 -10.95
C ARG A 77 3.76 -11.14 -9.47
N LYS A 78 4.08 -12.36 -9.02
CA LYS A 78 4.60 -12.62 -7.67
C LYS A 78 5.90 -11.86 -7.39
N LYS A 79 6.85 -11.83 -8.33
CA LYS A 79 8.12 -11.10 -8.16
C LYS A 79 7.89 -9.59 -8.13
N ILE A 80 7.04 -9.06 -9.01
CA ILE A 80 6.70 -7.62 -9.02
C ILE A 80 6.14 -7.21 -7.66
N ILE A 81 5.10 -7.90 -7.18
CA ILE A 81 4.48 -7.61 -5.88
C ILE A 81 5.53 -7.70 -4.78
N PHE A 82 6.31 -8.78 -4.72
CA PHE A 82 7.32 -8.95 -3.69
C PHE A 82 8.35 -7.82 -3.67
N LEU A 83 8.87 -7.40 -4.82
CA LEU A 83 9.86 -6.31 -4.91
C LEU A 83 9.28 -4.97 -4.46
N VAL A 84 8.05 -4.64 -4.86
CA VAL A 84 7.37 -3.41 -4.41
C VAL A 84 7.16 -3.43 -2.90
N GLN A 85 6.77 -4.57 -2.33
CA GLN A 85 6.55 -4.71 -0.88
C GLN A 85 7.85 -4.58 -0.08
N VAL A 86 8.95 -5.17 -0.57
CA VAL A 86 10.27 -5.01 0.03
C VAL A 86 10.69 -3.54 -0.01
N PHE A 87 10.52 -2.87 -1.16
CA PHE A 87 10.80 -1.45 -1.28
C PHE A 87 9.96 -0.60 -0.31
N ALA A 88 8.65 -0.85 -0.22
CA ALA A 88 7.76 -0.10 0.67
C ALA A 88 8.18 -0.22 2.14
N ILE A 89 8.61 -1.41 2.58
CA ILE A 89 9.17 -1.62 3.93
C ILE A 89 10.42 -0.74 4.14
N PHE A 90 11.38 -0.77 3.22
CA PHE A 90 12.59 0.04 3.34
C PHE A 90 12.29 1.54 3.28
N ASN A 91 11.34 1.96 2.43
CA ASN A 91 10.94 3.36 2.31
C ASN A 91 10.29 3.88 3.60
N THR A 92 9.39 3.07 4.18
CA THR A 92 8.75 3.37 5.47
C THR A 92 9.78 3.47 6.59
N LEU A 93 10.73 2.52 6.64
CA LEU A 93 11.82 2.54 7.61
C LEU A 93 12.71 3.77 7.44
N ALA A 94 13.04 4.15 6.21
CA ALA A 94 13.82 5.36 5.93
C ALA A 94 13.09 6.62 6.43
N LEU A 95 11.80 6.76 6.15
CA LEU A 95 10.98 7.86 6.66
C LEU A 95 10.95 7.89 8.20
N ALA A 96 10.78 6.73 8.84
CA ALA A 96 10.76 6.62 10.29
C ALA A 96 12.11 7.03 10.91
N ILE A 97 13.23 6.53 10.38
CA ILE A 97 14.59 6.86 10.85
C ILE A 97 14.87 8.35 10.65
N LEU A 98 14.55 8.91 9.48
CA LEU A 98 14.74 10.35 9.22
C LEU A 98 13.91 11.21 10.17
N THR A 99 12.70 10.76 10.52
CA THR A 99 11.82 11.45 11.47
C THR A 99 12.40 11.41 12.89
N ILE A 100 12.80 10.22 13.37
CA ILE A 100 13.34 10.05 14.74
C ILE A 100 14.69 10.78 14.91
N THR A 101 15.51 10.82 13.85
CA THR A 101 16.80 11.54 13.87
C THR A 101 16.67 13.05 13.66
N GLY A 102 15.45 13.57 13.44
CA GLY A 102 15.20 14.98 13.19
C GLY A 102 15.75 15.50 11.85
N LYS A 103 16.17 14.62 10.94
CA LYS A 103 16.74 14.97 9.63
C LYS A 103 15.69 15.04 8.51
N ILE A 104 14.43 14.73 8.82
CA ILE A 104 13.35 14.75 7.84
C ILE A 104 13.07 16.17 7.34
N THR A 105 12.97 16.32 6.02
CA THR A 105 12.61 17.59 5.37
C THR A 105 11.43 17.38 4.42
N PRO A 106 10.66 18.44 4.09
CA PRO A 106 9.58 18.35 3.11
C PRO A 106 10.03 17.76 1.76
N LEU A 107 11.24 18.13 1.30
CA LEU A 107 11.80 17.60 0.05
C LEU A 107 12.02 16.08 0.10
N LEU A 108 12.59 15.56 1.20
CA LEU A 108 12.78 14.11 1.38
C LEU A 108 11.44 13.38 1.43
N ILE A 109 10.42 13.96 2.06
CA ILE A 109 9.06 13.41 2.06
C ILE A 109 8.53 13.31 0.63
N TYR A 110 8.60 14.39 -0.16
CA TYR A 110 8.11 14.39 -1.55
C TYR A 110 8.81 13.34 -2.42
N LEU A 111 10.14 13.21 -2.29
CA LEU A 111 10.91 12.25 -3.08
C LEU A 111 10.59 10.79 -2.70
N LEU A 112 10.62 10.46 -1.41
CA LEU A 112 10.40 9.09 -0.94
C LEU A 112 8.98 8.62 -1.22
N ILE A 113 8.00 9.48 -0.97
CA ILE A 113 6.58 9.14 -1.17
C ILE A 113 6.20 9.19 -2.66
N GLY A 114 6.80 10.10 -3.42
CA GLY A 114 6.64 10.13 -4.88
C GLY A 114 7.18 8.86 -5.54
N LEU A 115 8.40 8.45 -5.19
CA LEU A 115 9.01 7.22 -5.70
C LEU A 115 8.18 5.97 -5.33
N GLU A 116 7.74 5.89 -4.08
CA GLU A 116 6.86 4.82 -3.62
C GLU A 116 5.56 4.75 -4.42
N ALA A 117 4.89 5.89 -4.62
CA ALA A 117 3.68 5.96 -5.43
C ALA A 117 3.92 5.49 -6.87
N GLY A 118 5.03 5.90 -7.48
CA GLY A 118 5.45 5.42 -8.79
C GLY A 118 5.58 3.89 -8.81
N LEU A 119 6.27 3.29 -7.85
CA LEU A 119 6.50 1.85 -7.82
C LEU A 119 5.20 1.05 -7.59
N TYR A 120 4.25 1.61 -6.84
CA TYR A 120 2.92 1.01 -6.68
C TYR A 120 2.14 0.87 -8.00
N SER A 121 2.47 1.67 -9.04
CA SER A 121 1.85 1.54 -10.36
C SER A 121 2.14 0.19 -11.04
N PHE A 122 3.22 -0.50 -10.66
CA PHE A 122 3.54 -1.86 -11.12
C PHE A 122 2.80 -2.93 -10.34
N GLU A 123 2.52 -2.67 -9.06
CA GLU A 123 1.88 -3.64 -8.18
C GLU A 123 0.40 -3.84 -8.53
N MET A 124 -0.29 -2.76 -8.92
CA MET A 124 -1.73 -2.80 -9.21
C MET A 124 -2.12 -3.82 -10.31
N PRO A 125 -1.51 -3.79 -11.51
CA PRO A 125 -1.82 -4.79 -12.54
C PRO A 125 -1.38 -6.20 -12.12
N ALA A 126 -0.21 -6.34 -11.49
CA ALA A 126 0.28 -7.63 -10.99
C ALA A 126 -0.70 -8.26 -9.98
N ARG A 127 -1.30 -7.43 -9.12
CA ARG A 127 -2.29 -7.83 -8.12
C ARG A 127 -3.62 -8.26 -8.75
N GLN A 128 -4.08 -7.59 -9.81
CA GLN A 128 -5.29 -8.00 -10.52
C GLN A 128 -5.11 -9.36 -11.21
N SER A 129 -3.93 -9.62 -11.77
CA SER A 129 -3.64 -10.88 -12.47
C SER A 129 -3.24 -12.05 -11.57
N ILE A 130 -2.94 -11.83 -10.28
CA ILE A 130 -2.54 -12.93 -9.39
C ILE A 130 -3.73 -13.75 -8.89
N LEU A 131 -4.89 -13.10 -8.69
CA LEU A 131 -6.06 -13.73 -8.10
C LEU A 131 -6.59 -14.91 -8.94
N PRO A 132 -6.73 -14.80 -10.28
CA PRO A 132 -7.11 -15.95 -11.12
C PRO A 132 -6.12 -17.12 -11.08
N ASN A 133 -4.84 -16.87 -10.76
CA ASN A 133 -3.80 -17.90 -10.73
C ASN A 133 -3.75 -18.68 -9.42
N ILE A 134 -4.34 -18.14 -8.34
CA ILE A 134 -4.28 -18.74 -7.00
C ILE A 134 -5.62 -19.36 -6.56
N VAL A 135 -6.73 -19.06 -7.24
CA VAL A 135 -8.06 -19.60 -6.92
C VAL A 135 -8.63 -20.41 -8.07
N LYS A 136 -9.52 -21.36 -7.74
CA LYS A 136 -10.27 -22.11 -8.74
C LYS A 136 -11.29 -21.20 -9.43
N LYS A 137 -11.63 -21.50 -10.68
CA LYS A 137 -12.57 -20.70 -11.47
C LYS A 137 -13.94 -20.57 -10.79
N GLU A 138 -14.40 -21.62 -10.10
CA GLU A 138 -15.68 -21.62 -9.38
C GLU A 138 -15.66 -20.75 -8.12
N ASP A 139 -14.46 -20.52 -7.55
CA ASP A 139 -14.26 -19.73 -6.33
C ASP A 139 -13.94 -18.26 -6.65
N PHE A 140 -13.69 -17.92 -7.91
CA PHE A 140 -13.17 -16.61 -8.32
C PHE A 140 -14.07 -15.44 -7.88
N SER A 141 -15.37 -15.52 -8.15
CA SER A 141 -16.32 -14.47 -7.75
C SER A 141 -16.35 -14.26 -6.23
N LEU A 142 -16.27 -15.34 -5.45
CA LEU A 142 -16.20 -15.22 -3.99
C LEU A 142 -14.87 -14.60 -3.55
N ALA A 143 -13.77 -14.99 -4.18
CA ALA A 143 -12.44 -14.47 -3.89
C ALA A 143 -12.33 -12.96 -4.18
N VAL A 144 -12.94 -12.47 -5.27
CA VAL A 144 -13.02 -11.03 -5.59
C VAL A 144 -13.83 -10.28 -4.52
N ASN A 145 -14.97 -10.82 -4.10
CA ASN A 145 -15.78 -10.23 -3.03
C ASN A 145 -14.99 -10.11 -1.71
N ILE A 146 -14.32 -11.19 -1.31
CA ILE A 146 -13.47 -11.18 -0.10
C ILE A 146 -12.33 -10.16 -0.26
N ASN A 147 -11.69 -10.09 -1.43
CA ASN A 147 -10.62 -9.14 -1.67
C ASN A 147 -11.09 -7.68 -1.49
N ASN A 148 -12.27 -7.35 -2.00
CA ASN A 148 -12.89 -6.03 -1.81
C ASN A 148 -13.21 -5.73 -0.34
N ILE A 149 -13.65 -6.73 0.44
CA ILE A 149 -13.86 -6.57 1.88
C ILE A 149 -12.55 -6.23 2.57
N PHE A 150 -11.49 -7.01 2.35
CA PHE A 150 -10.16 -6.74 2.91
C PHE A 150 -9.62 -5.37 2.49
N TYR A 151 -9.82 -4.98 1.23
CA TYR A 151 -9.45 -3.67 0.71
C TYR A 151 -10.15 -2.57 1.52
N SER A 152 -11.48 -2.61 1.61
CA SER A 152 -12.26 -1.63 2.37
C SER A 152 -11.89 -1.62 3.86
N SER A 153 -11.71 -2.79 4.49
CA SER A 153 -11.31 -2.88 5.92
C SER A 153 -9.94 -2.26 6.19
N SER A 154 -8.97 -2.45 5.29
CA SER A 154 -7.62 -1.86 5.44
C SER A 154 -7.67 -0.33 5.49
N ASN A 155 -8.58 0.29 4.72
CA ASN A 155 -8.73 1.75 4.66
C ASN A 155 -9.19 2.35 5.98
N PHE A 156 -9.93 1.60 6.82
CA PHE A 156 -10.41 2.08 8.12
C PHE A 156 -9.44 1.76 9.26
N ILE A 157 -8.81 0.59 9.21
CA ILE A 157 -7.95 0.10 10.29
C ILE A 157 -6.65 0.90 10.37
N GLY A 158 -6.01 1.21 9.24
CA GLY A 158 -4.78 2.01 9.22
C GLY A 158 -4.93 3.39 9.90
N PRO A 159 -5.91 4.22 9.49
CA PRO A 159 -6.16 5.51 10.12
C PRO A 159 -6.65 5.41 11.57
N ALA A 160 -7.45 4.40 11.91
CA ALA A 160 -7.90 4.19 13.29
C ALA A 160 -6.72 3.88 14.23
N ILE A 161 -5.80 3.02 13.82
CA ILE A 161 -4.56 2.74 14.56
C ILE A 161 -3.70 4.00 14.64
N SER A 162 -3.55 4.74 13.55
CA SER A 162 -2.80 6.01 13.52
C SER A 162 -3.34 7.03 14.52
N GLY A 163 -4.67 7.18 14.56
CA GLY A 163 -5.36 8.06 15.49
C GLY A 163 -5.22 7.61 16.94
N PHE A 164 -5.33 6.31 17.21
CA PHE A 164 -5.15 5.75 18.54
C PHE A 164 -3.71 5.91 19.05
N ILE A 165 -2.72 5.67 18.19
CA ILE A 165 -1.30 5.91 18.48
C ILE A 165 -1.09 7.39 18.78
N LYS A 166 -1.59 8.30 17.94
CA LYS A 166 -1.48 9.74 18.17
C LYS A 166 -2.15 10.19 19.48
N ASN A 167 -3.28 9.60 19.84
CA ASN A 167 -4.03 10.00 21.03
C ASN A 167 -3.41 9.46 22.34
N ASN A 168 -2.72 8.31 22.29
CA ASN A 168 -2.07 7.72 23.47
C ASN A 168 -0.56 8.02 23.56
N LEU A 169 0.12 8.28 22.44
CA LEU A 169 1.44 8.89 22.42
C LEU A 169 1.26 10.40 22.34
N CYS A 170 0.98 11.01 23.49
CA CYS A 170 1.17 12.43 23.73
C CYS A 170 2.50 12.91 23.13
N LEU A 171 2.43 13.57 21.97
CA LEU A 171 3.31 14.69 21.68
C LEU A 171 2.45 15.94 21.82
N THR A 172 2.44 16.43 23.07
CA THR A 172 2.23 17.85 23.43
C THR A 172 3.06 18.75 22.53
#